data_AF-A0A4P5Y7W3-F1
#
_entry.id   AF-A0A4P5Y7W3-F1
#
_cell.length_a   1.000
_cell.length_b   1.000
_cell.length_c   1.000
_cell.angle_alpha   90.00
_cell.angle_beta   90.00
_cell.angle_gamma   90.00
#
_symmetry.space_group_name_H-M   'P 1'
#
loop_
_entity.id
_entity.type
_entity.pdbx_description
1 polymer ?
#
loop_
_entity_poly.entity_id
_entity_poly.type
_entity_poly.pdbx_seq_one_letter_code
_entity_poly.pdbx_strand_id
1 'polypeptide(L)'
;MTRKPVPEMTKTEYQAFVRRLEKRHGPEKTWNDLPVIRKPGRPAKGVKSAPLRPRSVKLPQKVWKTLADAAKRHGVTASGVVAGLVLQATFQDDLDGAIDGLIGRGILTPA
;
A
#
# COMPACT_ATOMS: atom_id res chain seq x y z
N MET A 1 -20.48 2.61 -1.32
CA MET A 1 -21.88 2.18 -1.57
C MET A 1 -21.88 0.71 -1.98
N THR A 2 -22.24 -0.17 -1.05
CA THR A 2 -22.48 -1.60 -1.26
C THR A 2 -23.75 -1.77 -2.10
N ARG A 3 -23.67 -2.49 -3.23
CA ARG A 3 -24.83 -2.74 -4.10
C ARG A 3 -25.59 -3.96 -3.60
N LYS A 4 -26.92 -3.90 -3.57
CA LYS A 4 -27.79 -5.06 -3.29
C LYS A 4 -27.47 -6.19 -4.29
N PRO A 5 -27.42 -7.45 -3.85
CA PRO A 5 -27.22 -8.59 -4.74
C PRO A 5 -28.44 -8.78 -5.66
N VAL A 6 -28.21 -9.28 -6.89
CA VAL A 6 -29.24 -9.48 -7.94
C VAL A 6 -30.50 -10.21 -7.46
N PRO A 7 -30.43 -11.31 -6.67
CA PRO A 7 -31.63 -12.02 -6.21
C PRO A 7 -32.52 -11.20 -5.26
N GLU A 8 -32.02 -10.11 -4.68
CA GLU A 8 -32.77 -9.23 -3.78
C GLU A 8 -33.33 -7.99 -4.50
N MET A 9 -33.12 -7.86 -5.81
CA MET A 9 -33.61 -6.71 -6.59
C MET A 9 -35.07 -6.90 -6.98
N THR A 10 -35.86 -5.84 -6.81
CA THR A 10 -37.19 -5.73 -7.42
C THR A 10 -37.08 -5.68 -8.95
N LYS A 11 -38.17 -6.00 -9.66
CA LYS A 11 -38.21 -5.99 -11.13
C LYS A 11 -37.75 -4.65 -11.74
N THR A 12 -38.10 -3.53 -11.11
CA THR A 12 -37.72 -2.18 -11.55
C THR A 12 -36.24 -1.89 -11.29
N GLU A 13 -35.71 -2.28 -10.13
CA GLU A 13 -34.28 -2.19 -9.80
C GLU A 13 -33.44 -3.03 -10.78
N TYR A 14 -33.90 -4.25 -11.11
CA TYR A 14 -33.25 -5.12 -12.07
C TYR A 14 -33.23 -4.52 -13.48
N GLN A 15 -34.35 -3.97 -13.96
CA GLN A 15 -34.41 -3.30 -15.27
C GLN A 15 -33.48 -2.09 -15.35
N ALA A 16 -33.42 -1.28 -14.28
CA ALA A 16 -32.49 -0.14 -14.21
C ALA A 16 -31.03 -0.60 -14.18
N PHE A 17 -30.73 -1.72 -13.52
CA PHE A 17 -29.42 -2.34 -13.50
C PHE A 17 -29.00 -2.84 -14.89
N VAL A 18 -29.88 -3.56 -15.60
CA VAL A 18 -29.64 -4.06 -16.97
C VAL A 18 -29.38 -2.91 -17.94
N ARG A 19 -30.25 -1.87 -17.96
CA ARG A 19 -30.04 -0.68 -18.81
C ARG A 19 -28.69 0.00 -18.56
N ARG A 20 -28.25 0.04 -17.30
CA ARG A 20 -26.94 0.60 -16.94
C ARG A 20 -25.79 -0.27 -17.44
N LEU A 21 -25.94 -1.60 -17.41
CA LEU A 21 -24.95 -2.52 -17.95
C LEU A 21 -24.88 -2.45 -19.47
N GLU A 22 -26.02 -2.45 -20.17
CA GLU A 22 -26.08 -2.27 -21.63
C GLU A 22 -25.43 -0.95 -22.06
N LYS A 23 -25.71 0.16 -21.37
CA LYS A 23 -25.04 1.44 -21.63
C LYS A 23 -23.52 1.39 -21.41
N ARG A 24 -23.02 0.50 -20.56
CA ARG A 24 -21.58 0.40 -20.22
C ARG A 24 -20.82 -0.64 -21.02
N HIS A 25 -21.48 -1.73 -21.41
CA HIS A 25 -20.89 -2.96 -21.95
C HIS A 25 -21.68 -3.52 -23.14
N GLY A 26 -22.59 -2.75 -23.72
CA GLY A 26 -23.40 -3.19 -24.86
C GLY A 26 -22.58 -3.56 -26.10
N PRO A 27 -23.17 -4.33 -27.02
CA PRO A 27 -22.47 -4.87 -28.20
C PRO A 27 -21.95 -3.79 -29.14
N GLU A 28 -22.56 -2.60 -29.13
CA GLU A 28 -22.17 -1.45 -29.95
C GLU A 28 -20.88 -0.77 -29.47
N LYS A 29 -20.33 -1.16 -28.31
CA LYS A 29 -19.11 -0.54 -27.78
C LYS A 29 -17.86 -1.20 -28.32
N THR A 30 -16.95 -0.38 -28.82
CA THR A 30 -15.63 -0.85 -29.22
C THR A 30 -14.81 -1.27 -28.00
N TRP A 31 -13.84 -2.18 -28.21
CA TRP A 31 -12.95 -2.68 -27.17
C TRP A 31 -12.24 -1.55 -26.39
N ASN A 32 -12.00 -0.41 -27.04
CA ASN A 32 -11.35 0.75 -26.43
C ASN A 32 -12.26 1.51 -25.45
N ASP A 33 -13.57 1.46 -25.64
CA ASP A 33 -14.58 2.20 -24.85
C ASP A 33 -15.11 1.41 -23.65
N LEU A 34 -14.73 0.14 -23.55
CA LEU A 34 -15.04 -0.68 -22.39
C LEU A 34 -14.14 -0.26 -21.21
N PRO A 35 -14.69 -0.13 -20.00
CA PRO A 35 -13.93 0.17 -18.78
C PRO A 35 -13.17 -1.08 -18.30
N VAL A 36 -12.42 -1.71 -19.20
CA VAL A 36 -11.50 -2.81 -18.88
C VAL A 36 -10.24 -2.17 -18.32
N ILE A 37 -9.83 -2.62 -17.13
CA ILE A 37 -8.54 -2.24 -16.53
C ILE A 37 -7.44 -2.76 -17.46
N ARG A 38 -6.88 -1.88 -18.29
CA ARG A 38 -5.90 -2.25 -19.33
C ARG A 38 -4.55 -2.70 -18.77
N LYS A 39 -4.29 -2.50 -17.49
CA LYS A 39 -3.02 -2.87 -16.85
C LYS A 39 -3.26 -3.88 -15.73
N PRO A 40 -3.08 -5.19 -15.99
CA PRO A 40 -2.78 -6.11 -14.91
C PRO A 40 -1.47 -5.64 -14.24
N GLY A 41 -1.33 -5.80 -12.93
CA GLY A 41 -0.13 -5.43 -12.18
C GLY A 41 1.17 -6.18 -12.57
N ARG A 42 1.18 -6.90 -13.69
CA ARG A 42 2.35 -7.59 -14.24
C ARG A 42 2.90 -6.78 -15.43
N PRO A 43 4.19 -6.39 -15.43
CA PRO A 43 4.80 -5.71 -16.56
C PRO A 43 4.75 -6.58 -17.82
N ALA A 44 4.77 -5.93 -19.00
CA ALA A 44 4.75 -6.60 -20.28
C ALA A 44 5.92 -7.60 -20.42
N LYS A 45 5.68 -8.73 -21.10
CA LYS A 45 6.68 -9.79 -21.31
C LYS A 45 7.94 -9.19 -21.98
N GLY A 46 9.09 -9.30 -21.32
CA GLY A 46 10.36 -8.71 -21.76
C GLY A 46 10.73 -7.36 -21.09
N VAL A 47 9.77 -6.71 -20.43
CA VAL A 47 10.02 -5.50 -19.63
C VAL A 47 10.33 -5.92 -18.20
N LYS A 48 11.61 -5.83 -17.80
CA LYS A 48 11.98 -5.94 -16.39
C LYS A 48 11.44 -4.69 -15.69
N SER A 49 10.48 -4.84 -14.78
CA SER A 49 10.17 -3.76 -13.83
C SER A 49 11.48 -3.36 -13.15
N ALA A 50 11.77 -2.06 -13.08
CA ALA A 50 12.92 -1.59 -12.33
C ALA A 50 12.90 -2.27 -10.96
N PRO A 51 13.99 -2.93 -10.52
CA PRO A 51 14.00 -3.55 -9.22
C PRO A 51 13.63 -2.46 -8.21
N LEU A 52 12.58 -2.71 -7.41
CA LEU A 52 12.34 -1.90 -6.22
C LEU A 52 13.67 -1.90 -5.48
N ARG A 53 14.36 -0.76 -5.45
CA ARG A 53 15.63 -0.67 -4.73
C ARG A 53 15.28 -0.99 -3.29
N PRO A 54 15.74 -2.12 -2.72
CA PRO A 54 15.42 -2.43 -1.34
C PRO A 54 16.05 -1.33 -0.49
N ARG A 55 15.23 -0.42 0.05
CA ARG A 55 15.63 0.50 1.12
C ARG A 55 15.65 -0.23 2.47
N SER A 56 15.93 -1.53 2.48
CA SER A 56 16.02 -2.32 3.70
C SER A 56 17.36 -2.01 4.35
N VAL A 57 17.35 -1.19 5.39
CA VAL A 57 18.51 -1.01 6.27
C VAL A 57 18.59 -2.25 7.16
N LYS A 58 19.70 -2.99 7.08
CA LYS A 58 19.94 -4.09 8.01
C LYS A 58 20.25 -3.49 9.38
N LEU A 59 19.37 -3.75 10.34
CA LEU A 59 19.64 -3.38 11.74
C LEU A 59 20.73 -4.30 12.30
N PRO A 60 21.70 -3.76 13.07
CA PRO A 60 22.63 -4.58 13.81
C PRO A 60 21.88 -5.55 14.74
N GLN A 61 22.38 -6.78 14.86
CA GLN A 61 21.71 -7.85 15.63
C GLN A 61 21.41 -7.44 17.08
N LYS A 62 22.33 -6.69 17.72
CA LYS A 62 22.16 -6.16 19.07
C LYS A 62 20.95 -5.22 19.17
N VAL A 63 20.80 -4.30 18.20
CA VAL A 63 19.70 -3.34 18.12
C VAL A 63 18.37 -4.06 17.90
N TRP A 64 18.36 -5.04 16.99
CA TRP A 64 17.16 -5.84 16.74
C TRP A 64 16.71 -6.60 17.99
N LYS A 65 17.64 -7.22 18.72
CA LYS A 65 17.33 -7.95 19.95
C LYS A 65 16.73 -7.04 21.02
N THR A 66 17.34 -5.88 21.27
CA THR A 66 16.79 -4.90 22.22
C THR A 66 15.40 -4.42 21.84
N LEU A 67 15.15 -4.21 20.54
CA LEU A 67 13.85 -3.77 20.04
C LEU A 67 12.80 -4.88 20.17
N ALA A 68 13.16 -6.12 19.87
CA ALA A 68 12.28 -7.28 20.02
C ALA A 68 11.93 -7.54 21.50
N ASP A 69 12.90 -7.42 22.41
CA ASP A 69 12.67 -7.57 23.85
C ASP A 69 11.76 -6.45 24.38
N ALA A 70 11.93 -5.21 23.91
CA ALA A 70 11.02 -4.11 24.23
C ALA A 70 9.61 -4.35 23.69
N ALA A 71 9.48 -4.73 22.41
CA ALA A 71 8.20 -5.01 21.78
C ALA A 71 7.43 -6.11 22.54
N LYS A 72 8.12 -7.18 22.94
CA LYS A 72 7.55 -8.28 23.73
C LYS A 72 7.03 -7.81 25.09
N ARG A 73 7.77 -6.94 25.80
CA ARG A 73 7.32 -6.34 27.07
C ARG A 73 6.03 -5.54 26.93
N HIS A 74 5.82 -4.92 25.77
CA HIS A 74 4.64 -4.12 25.46
C HIS A 74 3.54 -4.91 24.70
N GLY A 75 3.69 -6.24 24.55
CA GLY A 75 2.67 -7.09 23.92
C GLY A 75 2.51 -6.88 22.40
N VAL A 76 3.49 -6.27 21.75
CA VAL A 76 3.46 -5.97 20.30
C VAL A 76 4.57 -6.71 19.56
N THR A 77 4.46 -6.80 18.24
CA THR A 77 5.49 -7.43 17.41
C THR A 77 6.60 -6.44 17.08
N ALA A 78 7.85 -6.91 17.04
CA ALA A 78 9.00 -6.09 16.64
C ALA A 78 8.81 -5.42 15.27
N SER A 79 8.26 -6.17 14.30
CA SER A 79 7.93 -5.63 12.98
C SER A 79 6.86 -4.54 13.03
N GLY A 80 5.85 -4.68 13.90
CA GLY A 80 4.82 -3.66 14.13
C GLY A 80 5.39 -2.38 14.73
N VAL A 81 6.35 -2.50 15.65
CA VAL A 81 7.07 -1.35 16.22
C VAL A 81 7.89 -0.63 15.14
N VAL A 82 8.63 -1.36 14.31
CA VAL A 82 9.40 -0.75 13.21
C VAL A 82 8.48 -0.05 12.21
N ALA A 83 7.37 -0.69 11.81
CA ALA A 83 6.40 -0.08 10.90
C ALA A 83 5.78 1.19 11.50
N GLY A 84 5.42 1.17 12.78
CA GLY A 84 4.88 2.33 13.50
C GLY A 84 5.87 3.49 13.59
N LEU A 85 7.14 3.21 13.92
CA LEU A 85 8.20 4.23 13.96
C LEU A 85 8.46 4.84 12.58
N VAL A 86 8.43 4.04 11.51
CA VAL A 86 8.56 4.53 10.13
C VAL A 86 7.37 5.41 9.74
N LEU A 87 6.15 5.01 10.10
CA LEU A 87 4.94 5.80 9.86
C LEU A 87 4.94 7.12 10.65
N GLN A 88 5.46 7.12 11.87
CA GLN A 88 5.61 8.33 12.67
C GLN A 88 6.68 9.26 12.09
N ALA A 89 7.79 8.70 11.59
CA ALA A 89 8.81 9.49 10.91
C ALA A 89 8.29 10.12 9.60
N THR A 90 7.33 9.52 8.88
CA THR A 90 6.87 10.09 7.60
C THR A 90 6.11 11.43 7.67
N PHE A 91 5.90 12.03 8.85
CA PHE A 91 5.54 13.45 8.93
C PHE A 91 6.78 14.31 8.65
N GLN A 92 6.75 15.04 7.53
CA GLN A 92 7.93 15.65 6.91
C GLN A 92 8.71 16.62 7.83
N ASP A 93 8.03 17.27 8.77
CA ASP A 93 8.65 18.20 9.73
C ASP A 93 9.38 17.49 10.89
N ASP A 94 9.10 16.21 11.15
CA ASP A 94 9.75 15.41 12.21
C ASP A 94 10.97 14.62 11.71
N LEU A 95 11.14 14.49 10.39
CA LEU A 95 12.23 13.70 9.80
C LEU A 95 13.58 14.38 9.92
N ASP A 96 13.66 15.66 9.57
CA ASP A 96 14.92 16.41 9.64
C ASP A 96 15.36 16.55 11.10
N GLY A 97 14.43 16.83 12.03
CA GLY A 97 14.72 16.85 13.47
C GLY A 97 15.14 15.49 14.04
N ALA A 98 14.57 14.39 13.54
CA ALA A 98 15.00 13.05 13.93
C ALA A 98 16.40 12.71 13.38
N ILE A 99 16.70 13.09 12.13
CA ILE A 99 18.01 12.90 11.51
C ILE A 99 19.06 13.72 12.26
N ASP A 100 18.79 14.99 12.54
CA ASP A 100 19.67 15.88 13.32
C ASP A 100 19.89 15.33 14.74
N GLY A 101 18.84 14.82 15.39
CA GLY A 101 18.95 14.17 16.69
C GLY A 101 19.79 12.89 16.68
N LEU A 102 19.76 12.13 15.59
CA LEU A 102 20.59 10.93 15.42
C LEU A 102 22.05 11.27 15.10
N ILE A 103 22.29 12.35 14.35
CA ILE A 103 23.63 12.91 14.12
C ILE A 103 24.22 13.44 15.43
N GLY A 104 23.45 14.23 16.20
CA GLY A 104 23.86 14.78 17.50
C GLY A 104 24.16 13.70 18.54
N ARG A 105 23.54 12.52 18.43
CA ARG A 105 23.82 11.34 19.27
C ARG A 105 24.95 10.45 18.73
N GLY A 106 25.56 10.80 17.60
CA GLY A 106 26.65 10.04 16.97
C GLY A 106 26.24 8.69 16.38
N ILE A 107 24.94 8.49 16.16
CA ILE A 107 24.40 7.24 15.59
C ILE A 107 24.52 7.28 14.06
N LEU A 108 24.37 8.46 13.46
CA LEU A 108 24.59 8.71 12.04
C LEU A 108 25.76 9.67 11.88
N THR A 109 26.52 9.48 10.80
CA THR A 109 27.59 10.39 10.40
C THR A 109 27.15 11.11 9.14
N PRO A 110 27.14 12.47 9.10
CA PRO A 110 26.88 13.19 7.87
C PRO A 110 27.97 12.86 6.84
N ALA A 111 27.54 12.65 5.60
CA ALA A 111 28.43 12.31 4.47
C ALA A 111 29.09 13.55 3.89
#